data_AF-A0A015YZ64-F1
#
_entry.id   AF-A0A015YZ64-F1
#
_cell.length_a   1.000
_cell.length_b   1.000
_cell.length_c   1.000
_cell.angle_alpha   90.00
_cell.angle_beta   90.00
_cell.angle_gamma   90.00
#
_symmetry.space_group_name_H-M   'P 1'
#
loop_
_entity.id
_entity.type
_entity.pdbx_description
1 polymer ?
#
loop_
_entity_poly.entity_id
_entity_poly.type
_entity_poly.pdbx_seq_one_letter_code
_entity_poly.pdbx_strand_id
1 'polypeptide(L)'
;MKLTFFKRMGEKIRHPFRKEIPKTIPVVETAPQPVADNATEATAEESSVIRSADQCGEQARYFLLRNNKPVGKPFSYYHPEIRIVHVGSFVNAFLFFLRMCDQRLLTYRQTGEYLHCTAVFPDESGNLYFTNKVTCRNKENTVAVLKIDYVGLKPKITEIRFELNIKK
;
A
#
# COMPACT_ATOMS: atom_id res chain seq x y z
N MET A 1 -20.40 16.04 -13.18
CA MET A 1 -19.99 16.59 -11.86
C MET A 1 -18.49 16.82 -11.91
N LYS A 2 -18.03 18.08 -11.86
CA LYS A 2 -16.62 18.46 -12.08
C LYS A 2 -15.94 18.48 -10.71
N LEU A 3 -15.15 17.45 -10.39
CA LEU A 3 -14.48 17.33 -9.10
C LEU A 3 -13.17 18.12 -9.14
N THR A 4 -13.20 19.36 -8.65
CA THR A 4 -12.06 20.26 -8.56
C THR A 4 -11.30 20.00 -7.25
N PHE A 5 -10.24 19.19 -7.29
CA PHE A 5 -9.26 19.12 -6.22
C PHE A 5 -8.22 20.21 -6.40
N PHE A 6 -8.56 21.45 -6.07
CA PHE A 6 -7.53 22.46 -5.81
C PHE A 6 -7.24 22.50 -4.32
N LYS A 7 -6.04 22.04 -3.95
CA LYS A 7 -5.36 22.52 -2.75
C LYS A 7 -3.90 22.87 -3.11
N ARG A 8 -3.48 24.05 -2.66
CA ARG A 8 -2.32 24.83 -3.10
C ARG A 8 -1.00 24.07 -3.06
N MET A 9 -0.17 24.29 -4.08
CA MET A 9 1.25 23.95 -4.10
C MET A 9 1.96 24.66 -2.92
N GLY A 10 2.56 23.88 -2.01
CA GLY A 10 3.43 24.40 -0.94
C GLY A 10 3.06 24.02 0.50
N GLU A 11 1.90 23.40 0.74
CA GLU A 11 1.51 22.99 2.10
C GLU A 11 2.00 21.56 2.41
N LYS A 12 3.00 21.42 3.30
CA LYS A 12 3.43 20.11 3.83
C LYS A 12 2.23 19.41 4.45
N ILE A 13 1.93 18.20 3.98
CA ILE A 13 0.93 17.31 4.58
C ILE A 13 1.37 17.04 6.03
N ARG A 14 0.67 17.59 7.01
CA ARG A 14 0.83 17.18 8.40
C ARG A 14 0.26 15.76 8.53
N HIS A 15 1.12 14.80 8.80
CA HIS A 15 0.70 13.45 9.19
C HIS A 15 -0.16 13.52 10.46
N PRO A 16 -1.30 12.82 10.54
CA PRO A 16 -2.21 12.86 11.69
C PRO A 16 -1.67 12.15 12.96
N PHE A 17 -0.44 11.63 12.94
CA PHE A 17 0.16 10.91 14.06
C PHE A 17 1.48 11.54 14.55
N ARG A 18 1.50 12.87 14.73
CA ARG A 18 2.56 13.49 15.52
C ARG A 18 2.22 13.29 17.00
N LYS A 19 2.74 12.23 17.62
CA LYS A 19 2.75 12.09 19.08
C LYS A 19 3.55 13.26 19.66
N GLU A 20 2.86 14.16 20.37
CA GLU A 20 3.52 15.19 21.16
C GLU A 20 4.18 14.53 22.37
N ILE A 21 5.48 14.72 22.52
CA ILE A 21 6.22 14.33 23.73
C ILE A 21 5.83 15.33 24.82
N PRO A 22 5.27 14.92 25.97
CA PRO A 22 5.02 15.85 27.06
C PRO A 22 6.35 16.39 27.59
N LYS A 23 6.46 17.72 27.67
CA LYS A 23 7.57 18.42 28.34
C LYS A 23 7.55 18.08 29.83
N THR A 24 8.63 17.49 30.33
CA THR A 24 8.86 17.25 31.77
C THR A 24 9.01 18.59 32.51
N ILE A 25 8.22 18.77 33.57
CA ILE A 25 8.28 19.85 34.56
C ILE A 25 9.46 19.56 35.51
N PRO A 26 10.29 20.54 35.93
CA PRO A 26 11.30 20.28 36.95
C PRO A 26 10.63 20.32 38.34
N VAL A 27 10.58 19.17 39.02
CA VAL A 27 10.27 19.12 40.45
C VAL A 27 11.58 19.19 41.20
N VAL A 28 11.70 20.22 42.05
CA VAL A 28 12.73 20.37 43.07
C VAL A 28 12.50 19.31 44.14
N GLU A 29 13.51 18.48 44.42
CA GLU A 29 13.54 17.68 45.65
C GLU A 29 14.97 17.52 46.15
N THR A 30 15.08 17.65 47.47
CA THR A 30 16.27 17.86 48.31
C THR A 30 17.11 16.59 48.43
N ALA A 31 18.44 16.73 48.52
CA ALA A 31 19.42 15.64 48.73
C ALA A 31 19.23 14.91 50.08
N PRO A 32 19.67 13.64 50.21
CA PRO A 32 21.08 13.34 50.56
C PRO A 32 21.73 12.19 49.75
N GLN A 33 23.08 12.22 49.67
CA GLN A 33 23.97 11.26 48.98
C GLN A 33 24.26 9.97 49.82
N PRO A 34 25.22 9.07 49.45
CA PRO A 34 25.14 8.04 48.39
C PRO A 34 25.60 6.64 48.90
N VAL A 35 25.10 5.52 48.38
CA VAL A 35 25.82 4.22 48.56
C VAL A 35 25.61 3.25 47.39
N ALA A 36 26.74 2.93 46.74
CA ALA A 36 27.16 1.72 46.03
C ALA A 36 26.35 1.14 44.85
N ASP A 37 27.07 1.06 43.72
CA ASP A 37 27.20 -0.08 42.80
C ASP A 37 26.00 -1.02 42.63
N ASN A 38 25.41 -1.01 41.44
CA ASN A 38 25.47 -2.16 40.52
C ASN A 38 24.83 -1.81 39.16
N ALA A 39 25.56 -2.17 38.11
CA ALA A 39 25.14 -2.09 36.73
C ALA A 39 23.79 -2.80 36.49
N THR A 40 22.88 -2.14 35.78
CA THR A 40 21.99 -2.76 34.78
C THR A 40 21.43 -1.62 33.93
N GLU A 41 22.03 -1.43 32.77
CA GLU A 41 21.54 -0.56 31.70
C GLU A 41 20.25 -1.21 31.16
N ALA A 42 19.10 -0.73 31.62
CA ALA A 42 17.80 -1.11 31.06
C ALA A 42 17.62 -0.35 29.75
N THR A 43 18.20 -0.88 28.68
CA THR A 43 17.89 -0.48 27.31
C THR A 43 16.44 -0.87 27.05
N ALA A 44 15.54 0.10 27.22
CA ALA A 44 14.19 -0.02 26.71
C ALA A 44 14.29 -0.12 25.19
N GLU A 45 14.26 -1.34 24.67
CA GLU A 45 14.02 -1.58 23.26
C GLU A 45 12.63 -1.03 22.95
N GLU A 46 12.58 0.21 22.46
CA GLU A 46 11.48 0.66 21.61
C GLU A 46 11.41 -0.35 20.47
N SER A 47 10.48 -1.30 20.60
CA SER A 47 10.07 -2.20 19.54
C SER A 47 9.41 -1.36 18.44
N SER A 48 10.21 -0.63 17.68
CA SER A 48 9.82 -0.16 16.37
C SER A 48 9.67 -1.44 15.56
N VAL A 49 8.42 -1.87 15.37
CA VAL A 49 8.06 -2.97 14.49
C VAL A 49 8.45 -2.53 13.08
N ILE A 50 9.73 -2.73 12.75
CA ILE A 50 10.24 -2.77 11.38
C ILE A 50 9.54 -3.99 10.81
N ARG A 51 8.41 -3.78 10.14
CA ARG A 51 7.82 -4.82 9.29
C ARG A 51 8.94 -5.27 8.37
N SER A 52 9.41 -6.51 8.55
CA SER A 52 10.52 -7.01 7.75
C SER A 52 10.18 -6.89 6.26
N ALA A 53 11.19 -6.69 5.42
CA ALA A 53 11.06 -6.65 3.96
C ALA A 53 10.17 -7.78 3.41
N ASP A 54 10.20 -8.94 4.08
CA ASP A 54 9.44 -10.15 3.75
C ASP A 54 7.91 -9.97 3.82
N GLN A 55 7.41 -8.98 4.55
CA GLN A 55 5.96 -8.81 4.72
C GLN A 55 5.25 -8.21 3.51
N CYS A 56 5.93 -7.44 2.65
CA CYS A 56 5.29 -6.79 1.52
C CYS A 56 4.82 -7.81 0.46
N GLY A 57 5.69 -8.77 0.12
CA GLY A 57 5.36 -9.85 -0.82
C GLY A 57 4.24 -10.76 -0.31
N GLU A 58 4.31 -11.16 0.96
CA GLU A 58 3.27 -11.99 1.59
C GLU A 58 1.93 -11.25 1.74
N GLN A 59 1.95 -9.95 2.05
CA GLN A 59 0.75 -9.13 2.08
C GLN A 59 0.10 -9.04 0.69
N ALA A 60 0.89 -8.79 -0.35
CA ALA A 60 0.39 -8.80 -1.72
C ALA A 60 -0.20 -10.19 -2.07
N ARG A 61 0.52 -11.28 -1.75
CA ARG A 61 0.06 -12.66 -1.96
C ARG A 61 -1.30 -12.92 -1.32
N TYR A 62 -1.50 -12.48 -0.09
CA TYR A 62 -2.75 -12.67 0.65
C TYR A 62 -3.97 -12.05 -0.03
N PHE A 63 -3.83 -10.87 -0.64
CA PHE A 63 -4.94 -10.20 -1.33
C PHE A 63 -5.11 -10.65 -2.79
N LEU A 64 -4.01 -11.06 -3.44
CA LEU A 64 -4.03 -11.59 -4.80
C LEU A 64 -4.59 -13.01 -4.86
N LEU A 65 -4.44 -13.78 -3.78
CA LEU A 65 -4.90 -15.17 -3.68
C LEU A 65 -5.93 -15.34 -2.55
N ARG A 66 -7.16 -15.69 -2.91
CA ARG A 66 -8.18 -16.09 -1.93
C ARG A 66 -8.23 -17.61 -1.85
N ASN A 67 -7.93 -18.18 -0.69
CA ASN A 67 -7.85 -19.64 -0.47
C ASN A 67 -6.91 -20.32 -1.51
N ASN A 68 -5.73 -19.73 -1.72
CA ASN A 68 -4.74 -20.16 -2.73
C ASN A 68 -5.22 -20.13 -4.20
N LYS A 69 -6.35 -19.47 -4.49
CA LYS A 69 -6.86 -19.28 -5.85
C LYS A 69 -6.79 -17.80 -6.25
N PRO A 70 -6.49 -17.47 -7.52
CA PRO A 70 -6.46 -16.08 -7.98
C PRO A 70 -7.76 -15.35 -7.70
N VAL A 71 -7.65 -14.13 -7.22
CA VAL A 71 -8.80 -13.23 -7.07
C VAL A 71 -9.44 -12.91 -8.42
N GLY A 72 -10.74 -12.57 -8.39
CA GLY A 72 -11.51 -12.23 -9.58
C GLY A 72 -11.79 -13.42 -10.50
N LYS A 73 -12.48 -13.17 -11.62
CA LYS A 73 -12.68 -14.15 -12.69
C LYS A 73 -11.51 -14.07 -13.69
N PRO A 74 -11.13 -15.16 -14.38
CA PRO A 74 -10.17 -15.06 -15.47
C PRO A 74 -10.72 -14.15 -16.58
N PHE A 75 -9.83 -13.41 -17.25
CA PHE A 75 -10.19 -12.57 -18.39
C PHE A 75 -10.70 -13.41 -19.56
N SER A 76 -10.02 -14.52 -19.84
CA SER A 76 -10.43 -15.53 -20.81
C SER A 76 -9.84 -16.89 -20.46
N TYR A 77 -10.26 -17.93 -21.18
CA TYR A 77 -9.67 -19.26 -21.07
C TYR A 77 -8.17 -19.27 -21.45
N TYR A 78 -7.78 -18.48 -22.45
CA TYR A 78 -6.40 -18.40 -22.95
C TYR A 78 -5.49 -17.49 -22.10
N HIS A 79 -6.08 -16.56 -21.34
CA HIS A 79 -5.36 -15.63 -20.48
C HIS A 79 -5.88 -15.69 -19.03
N PRO A 80 -5.76 -16.85 -18.34
CA PRO A 80 -6.21 -17.00 -16.96
C PRO A 80 -5.40 -16.18 -15.96
N GLU A 81 -4.18 -15.77 -16.33
CA GLU A 81 -3.26 -14.90 -15.57
C GLU A 81 -3.72 -13.44 -15.50
N ILE A 82 -4.59 -13.03 -16.42
CA ILE A 82 -5.28 -11.73 -16.37
C ILE A 82 -6.60 -11.95 -15.65
N ARG A 83 -6.84 -11.19 -14.58
CA ARG A 83 -8.06 -11.31 -13.76
C ARG A 83 -8.94 -10.09 -13.92
N ILE A 84 -10.24 -10.30 -13.80
CA ILE A 84 -11.25 -9.24 -13.74
C ILE A 84 -11.84 -9.21 -12.34
N VAL A 85 -11.77 -8.06 -11.69
CA VAL A 85 -12.39 -7.79 -10.39
C VAL A 85 -13.42 -6.68 -10.57
N HIS A 86 -14.67 -6.94 -10.21
CA HIS A 86 -15.71 -5.92 -10.28
C HIS A 86 -15.66 -5.02 -9.03
N VAL A 87 -15.76 -3.73 -9.23
CA VAL A 87 -15.70 -2.70 -8.20
C VAL A 87 -16.81 -1.67 -8.39
N GLY A 88 -17.22 -1.01 -7.31
CA GLY A 88 -18.21 0.08 -7.40
C GLY A 88 -17.64 1.40 -7.95
N SER A 89 -16.31 1.58 -7.92
CA SER A 89 -15.67 2.83 -8.33
C SER A 89 -14.16 2.64 -8.52
N PHE A 90 -13.51 3.63 -9.16
CA PHE A 90 -12.05 3.75 -9.18
C PHE A 90 -11.44 3.79 -7.77
N VAL A 91 -12.09 4.48 -6.83
CA VAL A 91 -11.62 4.58 -5.43
C VAL A 91 -11.55 3.19 -4.79
N ASN A 92 -12.52 2.32 -5.03
CA ASN A 92 -12.50 0.95 -4.52
C ASN A 92 -11.35 0.13 -5.10
N ALA A 93 -11.04 0.31 -6.38
CA ALA A 93 -9.87 -0.31 -7.02
C ALA A 93 -8.55 0.21 -6.40
N PHE A 94 -8.46 1.52 -6.17
CA PHE A 94 -7.28 2.12 -5.56
C PHE A 94 -7.08 1.67 -4.10
N LEU A 95 -8.16 1.59 -3.31
CA LEU A 95 -8.11 1.04 -1.95
C LEU A 95 -7.72 -0.44 -1.93
N PHE A 96 -8.14 -1.22 -2.94
CA PHE A 96 -7.66 -2.60 -3.08
C PHE A 96 -6.14 -2.64 -3.26
N PHE A 97 -5.60 -1.80 -4.15
CA PHE A 97 -4.14 -1.65 -4.34
C PHE A 97 -3.41 -1.25 -3.05
N LEU A 98 -3.90 -0.24 -2.32
CA LEU A 98 -3.27 0.22 -1.08
C LEU A 98 -3.24 -0.84 0.03
N ARG A 99 -4.16 -1.80 0.03
CA ARG A 99 -4.15 -2.91 1.00
C ARG A 99 -3.03 -3.91 0.76
N MET A 100 -2.45 -3.95 -0.45
CA MET A 100 -1.34 -4.86 -0.79
C MET A 100 0.04 -4.25 -0.56
N CYS A 101 0.11 -2.93 -0.39
CA CYS A 101 1.38 -2.21 -0.42
C CYS A 101 1.69 -1.63 0.96
N ASP A 102 2.99 -1.54 1.28
CA ASP A 102 3.43 -0.56 2.26
C ASP A 102 3.32 0.84 1.63
N GLN A 103 2.43 1.67 2.19
CA GLN A 103 2.17 3.01 1.69
C GLN A 103 3.39 3.94 1.78
N ARG A 104 4.38 3.61 2.63
CA ARG A 104 5.62 4.37 2.77
C ARG A 104 6.56 4.18 1.58
N LEU A 105 6.37 3.10 0.82
CA LEU A 105 7.21 2.70 -0.32
C LEU A 105 6.56 3.03 -1.68
N LEU A 106 5.41 3.72 -1.66
CA LEU A 106 4.69 4.06 -2.87
C LEU A 106 5.33 5.24 -3.59
N THR A 107 5.57 5.05 -4.89
CA THR A 107 5.93 6.12 -5.81
C THR A 107 4.69 6.55 -6.58
N TYR A 108 4.38 7.86 -6.54
CA TYR A 108 3.26 8.46 -7.25
C TYR A 108 3.75 9.30 -8.43
N ARG A 109 3.11 9.14 -9.59
CA ARG A 109 3.32 9.99 -10.76
C ARG A 109 1.99 10.31 -11.41
N GLN A 110 1.75 11.59 -11.66
CA GLN A 110 0.61 12.04 -12.47
C GLN A 110 1.13 12.45 -13.85
N THR A 111 0.53 11.89 -14.91
CA THR A 111 0.84 12.26 -16.30
C THR A 111 -0.45 12.58 -17.03
N GLY A 112 -0.71 13.87 -17.26
CA GLY A 112 -2.02 14.34 -17.73
C GLY A 112 -3.12 14.03 -16.71
N GLU A 113 -4.19 13.39 -17.17
CA GLU A 113 -5.32 12.93 -16.33
C GLU A 113 -5.07 11.56 -15.66
N TYR A 114 -3.90 10.95 -15.91
CA TYR A 114 -3.62 9.61 -15.44
C TYR A 114 -2.79 9.59 -14.15
N LEU A 115 -3.25 8.79 -13.20
CA LEU A 115 -2.52 8.41 -12.00
C LEU A 115 -1.72 7.14 -12.30
N HIS A 116 -0.46 7.15 -11.87
CA HIS A 116 0.43 6.00 -11.86
C HIS A 116 0.99 5.83 -10.45
N CYS A 117 0.83 4.64 -9.89
CA CYS A 117 1.35 4.27 -8.58
C CYS A 117 2.18 3.00 -8.71
N THR A 118 3.39 3.03 -8.18
CA THR A 118 4.28 1.86 -8.14
C THR A 118 4.61 1.53 -6.69
N ALA A 119 4.53 0.26 -6.32
CA ALA A 119 5.08 -0.30 -5.09
C ALA A 119 6.17 -1.29 -5.46
N VAL A 120 7.42 -1.01 -5.08
CA VAL A 120 8.53 -1.96 -5.27
C VAL A 120 8.68 -2.76 -3.99
N PHE A 121 8.80 -4.09 -4.11
CA PHE A 121 9.02 -4.91 -2.93
C PHE A 121 10.48 -4.77 -2.45
N PRO A 122 10.73 -4.53 -1.15
CA PRO A 122 12.08 -4.31 -0.63
C PRO A 122 13.03 -5.51 -0.81
N ASP A 123 12.47 -6.71 -0.97
CA ASP A 123 13.20 -7.97 -1.17
C ASP A 123 13.56 -8.22 -2.65
N GLU A 124 13.34 -7.23 -3.52
CA GLU A 124 13.58 -7.31 -4.97
C GLU A 124 12.77 -8.41 -5.69
N SER A 125 11.77 -8.99 -5.02
CA SER A 125 10.94 -10.05 -5.59
C SER A 125 9.98 -9.58 -6.69
N GLY A 126 9.90 -8.26 -6.89
CA GLY A 126 9.18 -7.62 -7.98
C GLY A 126 8.52 -6.29 -7.58
N ASN A 127 7.45 -5.93 -8.28
CA ASN A 127 6.69 -4.72 -8.05
C ASN A 127 5.20 -4.84 -8.42
N LEU A 128 4.42 -3.90 -7.90
CA LEU A 128 3.02 -3.68 -8.25
C LEU A 128 2.89 -2.32 -8.92
N TYR A 129 2.19 -2.27 -10.05
CA TYR A 129 1.95 -1.04 -10.80
C TYR A 129 0.46 -0.81 -11.05
N PHE A 130 -0.10 0.22 -10.42
CA PHE A 130 -1.50 0.59 -10.52
C PHE A 130 -1.69 1.87 -11.34
N THR A 131 -2.69 1.88 -12.24
CA THR A 131 -3.01 3.06 -13.04
C THR A 131 -4.47 3.10 -13.50
N ASN A 132 -5.02 4.31 -13.69
CA ASN A 132 -6.28 4.52 -14.43
C ASN A 132 -6.06 4.65 -15.95
N LYS A 133 -4.82 4.57 -16.44
CA LYS A 133 -4.51 4.59 -17.88
C LYS A 133 -4.79 3.23 -18.51
N VAL A 134 -6.04 3.02 -18.92
CA VAL A 134 -6.47 1.77 -19.59
C VAL A 134 -6.15 1.85 -21.08
N THR A 135 -5.31 0.93 -21.59
CA THR A 135 -4.85 0.94 -23.00
C THR A 135 -5.50 -0.12 -23.90
N CYS A 136 -6.23 -1.09 -23.36
CA CYS A 136 -6.86 -2.17 -24.12
C CYS A 136 -8.04 -1.69 -25.00
N ARG A 137 -8.42 -2.43 -26.05
CA ARG A 137 -9.53 -2.03 -26.95
C ARG A 137 -10.93 -2.14 -26.31
N ASN A 138 -11.12 -3.02 -25.32
CA ASN A 138 -12.40 -3.26 -24.64
C ASN A 138 -12.47 -2.50 -23.31
N LYS A 139 -12.51 -1.16 -23.37
CA LYS A 139 -12.37 -0.28 -22.19
C LYS A 139 -13.65 0.01 -21.44
N GLU A 140 -14.82 -0.27 -22.02
CA GLU A 140 -16.07 0.40 -21.61
C GLU A 140 -16.35 0.34 -20.11
N ASN A 141 -15.91 -0.73 -19.43
CA ASN A 141 -16.13 -0.90 -18.00
C ASN A 141 -14.86 -0.84 -17.15
N THR A 142 -13.66 -0.88 -17.73
CA THR A 142 -12.41 -0.93 -16.94
C THR A 142 -12.03 0.46 -16.45
N VAL A 143 -11.93 0.63 -15.13
CA VAL A 143 -11.58 1.91 -14.48
C VAL A 143 -10.13 1.99 -14.02
N ALA A 144 -9.49 0.83 -13.82
CA ALA A 144 -8.08 0.77 -13.44
C ALA A 144 -7.47 -0.57 -13.84
N VAL A 145 -6.15 -0.56 -13.97
CA VAL A 145 -5.33 -1.74 -14.19
C VAL A 145 -4.27 -1.81 -13.11
N LEU A 146 -4.09 -2.99 -12.54
CA LEU A 146 -2.96 -3.34 -11.67
C LEU A 146 -2.12 -4.38 -12.40
N LYS A 147 -0.89 -4.02 -12.76
CA LYS A 147 0.11 -4.96 -13.26
C LYS A 147 0.90 -5.50 -12.08
N ILE A 148 1.17 -6.80 -12.13
CA ILE A 148 1.82 -7.54 -11.06
C ILE A 148 3.05 -8.19 -11.65
N ASP A 149 4.21 -7.77 -11.16
CA ASP A 149 5.46 -8.47 -11.35
C ASP A 149 5.86 -9.04 -9.99
N TYR A 150 5.66 -10.33 -9.78
CA TYR A 150 6.00 -10.98 -8.52
C TYR A 150 6.49 -12.40 -8.79
N VAL A 151 7.81 -12.60 -8.65
CA VAL A 151 8.50 -13.83 -9.06
C VAL A 151 7.98 -15.07 -8.30
N GLY A 152 7.64 -14.92 -7.02
CA GLY A 152 7.17 -16.01 -6.16
C GLY A 152 5.67 -16.33 -6.26
N LEU A 153 4.90 -15.59 -7.06
CA LEU A 153 3.44 -15.72 -7.08
C LEU A 153 2.98 -16.97 -7.84
N LYS A 154 2.47 -17.95 -7.09
CA LYS A 154 1.85 -19.16 -7.65
C LYS A 154 0.45 -19.36 -7.05
N PRO A 155 -0.59 -19.53 -7.89
CA PRO A 155 -0.61 -19.41 -9.36
C PRO A 155 -0.31 -18.00 -9.88
N LYS A 156 0.25 -17.89 -11.10
CA LYS A 156 0.68 -16.62 -11.69
C LYS A 156 -0.49 -15.69 -11.99
N ILE A 157 -0.36 -14.43 -11.59
CA ILE A 157 -1.25 -13.33 -11.98
C ILE A 157 -0.35 -12.22 -12.51
N THR A 158 -0.61 -11.74 -13.72
CA THR A 158 0.19 -10.66 -14.34
C THR A 158 -0.55 -9.34 -14.36
N GLU A 159 -1.89 -9.38 -14.36
CA GLU A 159 -2.73 -8.20 -14.47
C GLU A 159 -4.08 -8.42 -13.80
N ILE A 160 -4.56 -7.40 -13.07
CA ILE A 160 -5.94 -7.28 -12.64
C ILE A 160 -6.56 -6.08 -13.32
N ARG A 161 -7.68 -6.31 -14.00
CA ARG A 161 -8.56 -5.27 -14.54
C ARG A 161 -9.70 -5.05 -13.58
N PHE A 162 -9.84 -3.80 -13.13
CA PHE A 162 -10.96 -3.41 -12.28
C PHE A 162 -12.09 -2.89 -13.14
N GLU A 163 -13.20 -3.61 -13.17
CA GLU A 163 -14.38 -3.26 -13.96
C GLU A 163 -15.49 -2.69 -13.07
N LEU A 164 -16.23 -1.70 -13.55
CA LEU A 164 -17.42 -1.23 -12.85
C LEU A 164 -18.48 -2.33 -12.81
N ASN A 165 -19.08 -2.49 -11.62
CA ASN A 165 -20.26 -3.35 -11.47
C ASN A 165 -21.50 -2.64 -12.04
N ILE A 166 -21.60 -2.62 -13.37
CA ILE A 166 -22.79 -2.10 -14.05
C ILE A 166 -23.81 -3.24 -14.06
N LYS A 167 -24.84 -3.13 -13.21
CA LYS A 167 -26.04 -3.96 -13.38
C LYS A 167 -26.61 -3.59 -14.75
N LYS A 168 -26.57 -4.55 -15.69
CA LYS A 168 -27.34 -4.45 -16.93
C LYS A 168 -28.82 -4.64 -16.63
#